data_AF-V4KNP3-F1
#
_entry.id   AF-V4KNP3-F1
#
_cell.length_a   1.000
_cell.length_b   1.000
_cell.length_c   1.000
_cell.angle_alpha   90.00
_cell.angle_beta   90.00
_cell.angle_gamma   90.00
#
_symmetry.space_group_name_H-M   'P 1'
#
loop_
_entity.id
_entity.type
_entity.pdbx_description
1 polymer ?
#
loop_
_entity_poly.entity_id
_entity_poly.type
_entity_poly.pdbx_seq_one_letter_code
_entity_poly.pdbx_strand_id
1 'polypeptide(L)'
;MANHLNFDIYDLELTAVSNNSELRRLLIATANRSILVVEDINCSIELKDRSTDELPQESDEPNDPRYKKVTLSGLLNFIDGLWSSCGDERIIIFTTDYKEKLDPALLRPGRMDMHIHMSYCTPSAFKALALNYLEIKDHHLFNKIEEHIETTEVSPAEVAEQLMRNDTVDKILEGLIEFLKVKKIENEQVKAKKEEQELKNKEKAMIKGTDSKVKKNEEVDEQVMRNDRVDKVLEGLVELLKAKKSQNDQD
;
A
#
# COMPACT_ATOMS: atom_id res chain seq x y z
N MET A 1 9.42 23.64 8.36
CA MET A 1 8.72 24.09 7.13
C MET A 1 7.69 25.18 7.43
N ALA A 2 6.65 24.89 8.23
CA ALA A 2 5.60 25.85 8.57
C ALA A 2 6.13 27.21 9.07
N ASN A 3 7.05 27.21 10.04
CA ASN A 3 7.67 28.44 10.56
C ASN A 3 8.44 29.24 9.49
N HIS A 4 9.05 28.56 8.52
CA HIS A 4 9.81 29.22 7.45
C HIS A 4 8.89 29.92 6.45
N LEU A 5 7.71 29.33 6.19
CA LEU A 5 6.69 29.89 5.29
C LEU A 5 5.73 30.84 6.01
N ASN A 6 5.74 30.86 7.34
CA ASN A 6 4.76 31.54 8.19
C ASN A 6 3.33 31.07 7.87
N PHE A 7 3.13 29.75 7.91
CA PHE A 7 1.86 29.06 7.64
C PHE A 7 1.35 28.38 8.91
N ASP A 8 0.03 28.35 9.08
CA ASP A 8 -0.64 27.61 10.16
C ASP A 8 -0.59 26.10 9.88
N ILE A 9 -0.47 25.27 10.92
CA ILE A 9 -0.47 23.81 10.78
C ILE A 9 -1.80 23.25 11.29
N TYR A 10 -2.42 22.42 10.46
CA TYR A 10 -3.61 21.65 10.80
C TYR A 10 -3.29 20.17 10.68
N ASP A 11 -3.54 19.42 11.75
CA ASP A 11 -3.45 17.96 11.75
C ASP A 11 -4.85 17.37 11.55
N LEU A 12 -4.98 16.44 10.60
CA LEU A 12 -6.23 15.80 10.25
C LEU A 12 -6.11 14.28 10.40
N GLU A 13 -6.66 13.80 11.50
CA GLU A 13 -6.82 12.37 11.77
C GLU A 13 -8.07 11.83 11.05
N LEU A 14 -7.89 11.07 9.97
CA LEU A 14 -9.00 10.56 9.16
C LEU A 14 -9.90 9.56 9.91
N THR A 15 -9.36 8.85 10.90
CA THR A 15 -10.11 7.89 11.73
C THR A 15 -11.14 8.58 12.62
N ALA A 16 -10.89 9.83 13.01
CA ALA A 16 -11.75 10.64 13.87
C ALA A 16 -12.91 11.28 13.09
N VAL A 17 -12.89 11.25 11.76
CA VAL A 17 -13.89 11.91 10.92
C VAL A 17 -15.02 10.93 10.56
N SER A 18 -16.25 11.31 10.92
CA SER A 18 -17.39 10.39 10.91
C SER A 18 -18.03 10.20 9.54
N ASN A 19 -17.80 11.09 8.58
CA ASN A 19 -18.30 10.99 7.20
C ASN A 19 -17.67 12.05 6.29
N ASN A 20 -17.89 11.90 4.97
CA ASN A 20 -17.40 12.83 3.96
C ASN A 20 -17.94 14.27 4.07
N SER A 21 -19.13 14.47 4.65
CA SER A 21 -19.69 15.82 4.83
C SER A 21 -18.97 16.58 5.94
N GLU A 22 -18.62 15.88 7.03
CA GLU A 22 -17.79 16.42 8.10
C GLU A 22 -16.37 16.71 7.60
N LEU A 23 -15.77 15.78 6.84
CA LEU A 23 -14.49 15.99 6.20
C LEU A 23 -14.49 17.25 5.34
N ARG A 24 -15.49 17.39 4.47
CA ARG A 24 -15.67 18.59 3.66
C ARG A 24 -15.74 19.83 4.54
N ARG A 25 -16.55 19.84 5.60
CA ARG A 25 -16.68 20.98 6.50
C ARG A 25 -15.33 21.37 7.13
N LEU A 26 -14.52 20.39 7.54
CA LEU A 26 -13.21 20.63 8.12
C LEU A 26 -12.24 21.24 7.11
N LEU A 27 -12.17 20.69 5.89
CA LEU A 27 -11.33 21.21 4.81
C LEU A 27 -11.68 22.66 4.43
N ILE A 28 -12.97 23.02 4.49
CA ILE A 28 -13.46 24.37 4.23
C ILE A 28 -13.10 25.33 5.35
N ALA A 29 -13.16 24.86 6.60
CA ALA A 29 -12.89 25.66 7.78
C ALA A 29 -11.39 25.98 7.95
N THR A 30 -10.50 25.24 7.28
CA THR A 30 -9.07 25.52 7.25
C THR A 30 -8.80 26.89 6.63
N ALA A 31 -8.01 27.73 7.32
CA ALA A 31 -7.64 29.05 6.84
C ALA A 31 -6.74 29.00 5.59
N ASN A 32 -6.60 30.13 4.90
CA ASN A 32 -5.56 30.29 3.88
C ASN A 32 -4.17 30.34 4.53
N ARG A 33 -3.11 30.15 3.74
CA ARG A 33 -1.72 30.08 4.25
C ARG A 33 -1.55 28.99 5.30
N SER A 34 -2.04 27.80 4.98
CA SER A 34 -2.08 26.66 5.87
C SER A 34 -1.35 25.46 5.30
N ILE A 35 -0.75 24.67 6.17
CA ILE A 35 -0.30 23.31 5.90
C ILE A 35 -1.27 22.34 6.57
N LEU A 36 -1.97 21.54 5.78
CA LEU A 36 -2.79 20.44 6.25
C LEU A 36 -1.97 19.15 6.21
N VAL A 37 -1.79 18.51 7.35
CA VAL A 37 -1.10 17.22 7.48
C VAL A 37 -2.16 16.14 7.64
N VAL A 38 -2.07 15.09 6.83
CA VAL A 38 -2.92 13.91 6.90
C VAL A 38 -2.01 12.72 7.11
N GLU A 39 -1.98 12.23 8.36
CA GLU A 39 -1.09 11.16 8.75
C GLU A 39 -1.67 9.77 8.42
N ASP A 40 -0.77 8.81 8.20
CA ASP A 40 -1.06 7.37 8.10
C ASP A 40 -2.27 7.02 7.20
N ILE A 41 -2.25 7.52 5.96
CA ILE A 41 -3.32 7.28 4.98
C ILE A 41 -3.50 5.80 4.59
N ASN A 42 -2.60 4.91 5.02
CA ASN A 42 -2.71 3.46 4.91
C ASN A 42 -3.66 2.83 5.94
N CYS A 43 -3.82 3.42 7.14
CA CYS A 43 -4.61 2.85 8.24
C CYS A 43 -6.10 3.21 8.16
N SER A 44 -6.41 4.39 7.61
CA SER A 44 -7.77 4.94 7.65
C SER A 44 -8.68 4.44 6.53
N ILE A 45 -8.09 3.83 5.50
CA ILE A 45 -8.82 3.37 4.33
C ILE A 45 -8.57 1.88 4.22
N GLU A 46 -9.62 1.08 4.42
CA GLU A 46 -9.69 -0.22 3.77
C GLU A 46 -9.50 0.06 2.28
N LEU A 47 -8.25 -0.05 1.82
CA LEU A 47 -7.87 -0.05 0.42
C LEU A 47 -8.53 -1.28 -0.16
N LYS A 48 -9.82 -1.17 -0.46
CA LYS A 48 -10.57 -2.19 -1.18
C LYS A 48 -9.87 -2.29 -2.51
N ASP A 49 -9.06 -3.34 -2.59
CA ASP A 49 -8.41 -3.75 -3.79
C ASP A 49 -9.51 -3.92 -4.84
N ARG A 50 -9.50 -3.05 -5.85
CA ARG A 50 -10.43 -3.12 -6.99
C ARG A 50 -10.25 -4.42 -7.79
N SER A 51 -9.30 -5.29 -7.39
CA SER A 51 -9.03 -6.62 -7.92
C SER A 51 -10.02 -7.70 -7.49
N THR A 52 -10.86 -7.44 -6.47
CA THR A 52 -12.02 -8.31 -6.22
C THR A 52 -13.16 -7.84 -7.10
N ASP A 53 -13.56 -8.68 -8.07
CA ASP A 53 -14.71 -8.55 -8.98
C ASP A 53 -16.09 -8.46 -8.27
N GLU A 54 -16.14 -7.88 -7.07
CA GLU A 54 -17.39 -7.37 -6.52
C GLU A 54 -17.53 -5.93 -6.98
N LEU A 55 -18.22 -5.76 -8.12
CA LEU A 55 -18.82 -4.48 -8.53
C LEU A 55 -19.32 -3.76 -7.26
N PRO A 56 -18.94 -2.49 -7.02
CA PRO A 56 -19.62 -1.73 -6.00
C PRO A 56 -21.08 -1.66 -6.44
N GLN A 57 -21.94 -2.47 -5.84
CA GLN A 57 -23.35 -2.14 -5.82
C GLN A 57 -23.41 -0.82 -5.06
N GLU A 58 -23.56 0.26 -5.83
CA GLU A 58 -24.09 1.53 -5.36
C GLU A 58 -25.50 1.23 -4.85
N SER A 59 -25.60 0.64 -3.66
CA SER A 59 -26.84 0.61 -2.93
C SER A 59 -27.04 2.03 -2.40
N ASP A 60 -27.96 2.78 -3.02
CA ASP A 60 -28.48 4.08 -2.55
C ASP A 60 -29.28 3.94 -1.24
N GLU A 61 -28.82 3.11 -0.30
CA GLU A 61 -29.44 2.99 1.01
C GLU A 61 -28.74 3.93 2.00
N PRO A 62 -29.42 4.96 2.52
CA PRO A 62 -28.86 5.96 3.43
C PRO A 62 -28.43 5.41 4.81
N ASN A 63 -28.53 4.08 5.02
CA ASN A 63 -28.24 3.42 6.29
C ASN A 63 -27.11 2.39 6.22
N ASP A 64 -26.42 2.24 5.08
CA ASP A 64 -25.26 1.35 4.97
C ASP A 64 -24.05 1.94 5.75
N PRO A 65 -23.46 1.22 6.72
CA PRO A 65 -22.26 1.65 7.44
C PRO A 65 -21.05 1.90 6.52
N ARG A 66 -21.04 1.37 5.28
CA ARG A 66 -20.01 1.63 4.26
C ARG A 66 -20.07 3.06 3.69
N TYR A 67 -21.24 3.70 3.70
CA TYR A 67 -21.41 5.11 3.33
C TYR A 67 -20.93 6.10 4.39
N LYS A 68 -20.75 5.62 5.63
CA LYS A 68 -20.35 6.43 6.79
C LYS A 68 -18.84 6.46 7.02
N LYS A 69 -18.02 5.83 6.19
CA LYS A 69 -16.55 5.90 6.34
C LYS A 69 -15.95 6.89 5.36
N VAL A 70 -14.99 7.68 5.87
CA VAL A 70 -14.13 8.51 5.02
C VAL A 70 -13.29 7.59 4.12
N THR A 71 -13.19 7.95 2.84
CA THR A 71 -12.34 7.24 1.89
C THR A 71 -11.28 8.19 1.34
N LEU A 72 -10.14 7.64 0.92
CA LEU A 72 -9.01 8.41 0.37
C LEU A 72 -9.41 9.03 -0.96
N SER A 73 -10.17 8.28 -1.76
CA SER A 73 -10.80 8.77 -2.98
C SER A 73 -11.76 9.92 -2.69
N GLY A 74 -12.56 9.84 -1.62
CA GLY A 74 -13.41 10.92 -1.15
C GLY A 74 -12.61 12.18 -0.82
N LEU A 75 -11.59 12.05 0.03
CA LEU A 75 -10.69 13.14 0.40
C LEU A 75 -10.06 13.81 -0.83
N LEU A 76 -9.53 13.02 -1.75
CA LEU A 76 -8.85 13.54 -2.94
C LEU A 76 -9.82 14.13 -3.96
N ASN A 77 -11.04 13.60 -4.09
CA ASN A 77 -12.07 14.23 -4.91
C ASN A 77 -12.50 15.59 -4.34
N PHE A 78 -12.44 15.80 -3.03
CA PHE A 78 -12.68 17.12 -2.44
C PHE A 78 -11.53 18.08 -2.75
N ILE A 79 -10.28 17.61 -2.71
CA ILE A 79 -9.08 18.42 -2.99
C ILE A 79 -8.98 18.79 -4.49
N ASP A 80 -9.18 17.80 -5.38
CA ASP A 80 -9.08 17.91 -6.85
C ASP A 80 -10.29 18.65 -7.47
N GLY A 81 -11.37 18.82 -6.72
CA GLY A 81 -12.59 19.49 -7.20
C GLY A 81 -12.54 21.02 -7.13
N LEU A 82 -13.74 21.62 -7.20
CA LEU A 82 -14.05 23.06 -7.13
C LEU A 82 -13.50 23.80 -5.87
N TRP A 83 -12.92 23.08 -4.90
CA TRP A 83 -12.36 23.65 -3.68
C TRP A 83 -10.89 24.06 -3.81
N SER A 84 -10.17 23.51 -4.79
CA SER A 84 -8.86 24.04 -5.21
C SER A 84 -8.94 25.53 -5.60
N SER A 85 -10.14 26.01 -5.97
CA SER A 85 -10.42 27.40 -6.36
C SER A 85 -10.83 28.32 -5.20
N CYS A 86 -11.03 27.79 -3.98
CA CYS A 86 -11.69 28.51 -2.88
C CYS A 86 -10.74 28.93 -1.75
N GLY A 87 -9.43 28.95 -1.97
CA GLY A 87 -8.50 29.67 -1.11
C GLY A 87 -7.08 29.67 -1.65
N ASP A 88 -6.44 30.82 -1.52
CA ASP A 88 -5.07 31.03 -1.94
C ASP A 88 -4.10 30.35 -0.94
N GLU A 89 -3.05 29.71 -1.46
CA GLU A 89 -1.86 29.28 -0.69
C GLU A 89 -2.11 28.16 0.36
N ARG A 90 -2.55 26.97 -0.06
CA ARG A 90 -2.64 25.79 0.83
C ARG A 90 -1.67 24.68 0.40
N ILE A 91 -1.00 24.08 1.37
CA ILE A 91 -0.14 22.90 1.17
C ILE A 91 -0.77 21.73 1.90
N ILE A 92 -0.91 20.58 1.22
CA ILE A 92 -1.41 19.34 1.84
C ILE A 92 -0.27 18.33 1.85
N ILE A 93 0.04 17.78 3.01
CA ILE A 93 1.09 16.78 3.22
C ILE A 93 0.43 15.49 3.65
N PHE A 94 0.73 14.42 2.92
CA PHE A 94 0.32 13.07 3.26
C PHE A 94 1.53 12.26 3.74
N THR A 95 1.39 11.52 4.83
CA THR A 95 2.41 10.55 5.26
C THR A 95 1.90 9.12 5.06
N THR A 96 2.80 8.23 4.63
CA THR A 96 2.50 6.80 4.44
C THR A 96 3.78 5.99 4.53
N ASP A 97 3.70 4.83 5.17
CA ASP A 97 4.77 3.82 5.14
C ASP A 97 4.71 2.94 3.88
N TYR A 98 3.56 2.89 3.20
CA TYR A 98 3.28 1.94 2.12
C TYR A 98 2.76 2.66 0.87
N LYS A 99 3.64 3.39 0.19
CA LYS A 99 3.30 4.11 -1.05
C LYS A 99 2.75 3.16 -2.13
N GLU A 100 3.27 1.94 -2.20
CA GLU A 100 2.89 0.90 -3.16
C GLU A 100 1.47 0.37 -2.99
N LYS A 101 0.86 0.57 -1.82
CA LYS A 101 -0.53 0.17 -1.55
C LYS A 101 -1.54 1.25 -1.95
N LEU A 102 -1.07 2.47 -2.24
CA LEU A 102 -1.95 3.55 -2.67
C LEU A 102 -2.43 3.32 -4.10
N ASP A 103 -3.71 3.64 -4.35
CA ASP A 103 -4.25 3.62 -5.70
C ASP A 103 -3.43 4.57 -6.60
N PRO A 104 -2.83 4.07 -7.71
CA PRO A 104 -2.04 4.88 -8.62
C PRO A 104 -2.78 6.12 -9.15
N ALA A 105 -4.11 6.10 -9.18
CA ALA A 105 -4.94 7.23 -9.58
C ALA A 105 -4.77 8.45 -8.67
N LEU A 106 -4.32 8.26 -7.43
CA LEU A 106 -4.08 9.29 -6.42
C LEU A 106 -2.70 9.94 -6.58
N LEU A 107 -1.72 9.18 -7.06
CA LEU A 107 -0.33 9.61 -7.27
C LEU A 107 -0.14 10.39 -8.59
N ARG A 108 -1.22 10.74 -9.28
CA ARG A 108 -1.17 11.47 -10.55
C ARG A 108 -0.89 12.96 -10.32
N PRO A 109 -0.17 13.62 -11.24
CA PRO A 109 -0.02 15.08 -11.23
C PRO A 109 -1.38 15.79 -11.17
N GLY A 110 -1.46 16.87 -10.40
CA GLY A 110 -2.69 17.59 -10.07
C GLY A 110 -3.33 17.15 -8.74
N ARG A 111 -2.95 15.99 -8.19
CA ARG A 111 -3.41 15.49 -6.89
C ARG A 111 -2.28 15.41 -5.86
N MET A 112 -1.22 14.68 -6.21
CA MET A 112 -0.02 14.53 -5.40
C MET A 112 1.19 14.82 -6.30
N ASP A 113 1.61 16.09 -6.33
CA ASP A 113 2.63 16.54 -7.28
C ASP A 113 4.06 16.24 -6.83
N MET A 114 4.32 16.23 -5.52
CA MET A 114 5.65 16.05 -4.95
C MET A 114 5.71 14.82 -4.05
N HIS A 115 6.62 13.91 -4.37
CA HIS A 115 6.84 12.68 -3.61
C HIS A 115 8.23 12.71 -2.98
N ILE A 116 8.30 12.76 -1.66
CA ILE A 116 9.55 12.74 -0.89
C ILE A 116 9.67 11.40 -0.20
N HIS A 117 10.74 10.65 -0.51
CA HIS A 117 11.04 9.39 0.17
C HIS A 117 12.00 9.63 1.34
N MET A 118 11.51 9.38 2.56
CA MET A 118 12.31 9.47 3.78
C MET A 118 12.91 8.10 4.12
N SER A 119 14.11 7.82 3.61
CA SER A 119 14.79 6.54 3.78
C SER A 119 15.52 6.40 5.12
N TYR A 120 16.25 5.29 5.28
CA TYR A 120 17.20 5.07 6.37
C TYR A 120 18.28 6.16 6.46
N CYS A 121 18.93 6.20 7.62
CA CYS A 121 19.98 7.14 7.95
C CYS A 121 21.17 7.00 6.98
N THR A 122 21.67 8.13 6.50
CA THR A 122 22.86 8.21 5.66
C THR A 122 24.03 8.79 6.44
N PRO A 123 25.29 8.63 5.98
CA PRO A 123 26.44 9.31 6.57
C PRO A 123 26.24 10.82 6.75
N SER A 124 25.60 11.48 5.77
CA SER A 124 25.29 12.91 5.84
C SER A 124 24.24 13.23 6.90
N ALA A 125 23.19 12.40 7.03
CA ALA A 125 22.20 12.54 8.08
C ALA A 125 22.83 12.35 9.47
N PHE A 126 23.68 11.33 9.65
CA PHE A 126 24.43 11.11 10.89
C PHE A 126 25.28 12.33 11.27
N LYS A 127 26.04 12.91 10.34
CA LYS A 127 26.83 14.13 10.61
C LYS A 127 25.95 15.30 11.08
N ALA A 128 24.78 15.46 10.47
CA ALA A 128 23.82 16.48 10.90
C ALA A 128 23.28 16.20 12.31
N LEU A 129 22.97 14.94 12.64
CA LEU A 129 22.52 14.56 13.99
C LEU A 129 23.63 14.74 15.03
N ALA A 130 24.87 14.34 14.72
CA ALA A 130 26.03 14.53 15.59
C ALA A 130 26.31 16.01 15.85
N LEU A 131 26.20 16.86 14.82
CA LEU A 131 26.31 18.31 14.99
C LEU A 131 25.19 18.88 15.86
N ASN A 132 23.95 18.44 15.66
CA ASN A 132 22.79 18.99 16.37
C ASN A 132 22.71 18.56 17.83
N TYR A 133 23.12 17.33 18.16
CA TYR A 133 22.98 16.78 19.52
C TYR A 133 24.27 16.80 20.34
N LEU A 134 25.42 16.61 19.70
CA LEU A 134 26.72 16.54 20.37
C LEU A 134 27.60 17.77 20.10
N GLU A 135 27.17 18.68 19.22
CA GLU A 135 27.91 19.89 18.82
C GLU A 135 29.31 19.62 18.22
N ILE A 136 29.52 18.41 17.69
CA ILE A 136 30.78 18.00 17.05
C ILE A 136 30.64 17.98 15.53
N LYS A 137 31.69 18.41 14.84
CA LYS A 137 31.78 18.37 13.37
C LYS A 137 32.64 17.21 12.85
N ASP A 138 33.54 16.72 13.68
CA ASP A 138 34.49 15.68 13.31
C ASP A 138 34.88 14.86 14.55
N HIS A 139 35.17 13.58 14.32
CA HIS A 139 35.64 12.66 15.34
C HIS A 139 36.39 11.51 14.67
N HIS A 140 37.42 10.98 15.34
CA HIS A 140 38.20 9.84 14.84
C HIS A 140 37.35 8.57 14.58
N LEU A 141 36.17 8.47 15.20
CA LEU A 141 35.22 7.37 15.02
C LEU A 141 34.22 7.57 13.88
N PHE A 142 34.11 8.76 13.30
CA PHE A 142 33.11 9.05 12.27
C PHE A 142 33.27 8.16 11.04
N ASN A 143 34.48 8.01 10.52
CA ASN A 143 34.74 7.13 9.37
C ASN A 143 34.19 5.70 9.58
N LYS A 144 34.38 5.17 10.79
CA LYS A 144 33.91 3.83 11.14
C LYS A 144 32.38 3.77 11.27
N ILE A 145 31.77 4.80 11.83
CA ILE A 145 30.30 4.89 11.94
C ILE A 145 29.68 5.02 10.55
N GLU A 146 30.25 5.84 9.66
CA GLU A 146 29.78 6.02 8.29
C GLU A 146 29.80 4.69 7.52
N GLU A 147 30.89 3.93 7.61
CA GLU A 147 31.00 2.59 7.01
C GLU A 147 29.91 1.64 7.54
N HIS A 148 29.64 1.67 8.84
CA HIS A 148 28.58 0.86 9.44
C HIS A 148 27.18 1.30 8.99
N ILE A 149 26.92 2.60 8.89
CA ILE A 149 25.64 3.16 8.43
C ILE A 149 25.38 2.82 6.97
N GLU A 150 26.39 2.86 6.10
CA GLU A 150 26.24 2.49 4.69
C GLU A 150 25.84 1.02 4.49
N THR A 151 26.23 0.14 5.41
CA THR A 151 25.96 -1.30 5.32
C THR A 151 24.79 -1.76 6.19
N THR A 152 24.14 -0.87 6.93
CA THR A 152 23.11 -1.22 7.92
C THR A 152 21.87 -0.35 7.76
N GLU A 153 20.72 -0.97 7.58
CA GLU A 153 19.43 -0.27 7.61
C GLU A 153 19.09 0.18 9.05
N VAL A 154 19.26 1.47 9.33
CA VAL A 154 18.97 2.08 10.62
C VAL A 154 18.23 3.39 10.40
N SER A 155 17.18 3.67 11.19
CA SER A 155 16.43 4.92 11.07
C SER A 155 17.19 6.10 11.69
N PRO A 156 17.00 7.34 11.19
CA PRO A 156 17.54 8.53 11.84
C PRO A 156 17.12 8.68 13.31
N ALA A 157 15.92 8.19 13.67
CA ALA A 157 15.42 8.22 15.04
C ALA A 157 16.21 7.29 15.97
N GLU A 158 16.49 6.06 15.54
CA GLU A 158 17.33 5.11 16.31
C GLU A 158 18.74 5.67 16.52
N VAL A 159 19.34 6.29 15.49
CA VAL A 159 20.65 6.93 15.63
C VAL A 159 20.58 8.10 16.60
N ALA A 160 19.56 8.97 16.49
CA ALA A 160 19.36 10.09 17.40
C ALA A 160 19.23 9.63 18.86
N GLU A 161 18.50 8.54 19.11
CA GLU A 161 18.35 7.95 20.45
C GLU A 161 19.70 7.54 21.04
N GLN A 162 20.59 6.91 20.24
CA GLN A 162 21.94 6.58 20.71
C GLN A 162 22.75 7.84 21.03
N LEU A 163 22.63 8.88 20.21
CA LEU A 163 23.37 10.14 20.37
C LEU A 163 22.91 10.97 21.57
N MET A 164 21.67 10.84 22.02
CA MET A 164 21.10 11.58 23.15
C MET A 164 21.42 10.96 24.52
N ARG A 165 22.21 9.89 24.59
CA ARG A 165 22.59 9.24 25.86
C ARG A 165 23.42 10.18 26.73
N ASN A 166 23.20 10.14 28.04
CA ASN A 166 23.93 10.97 28.98
C ASN A 166 25.28 10.33 29.34
N ASP A 167 26.27 10.52 28.46
CA ASP A 167 27.62 9.98 28.59
C ASP A 167 28.64 10.92 27.91
N THR A 168 29.93 10.54 27.93
CA THR A 168 30.95 11.25 27.16
C THR A 168 30.80 10.97 25.65
N VAL A 169 31.19 11.92 24.81
CA VAL A 169 31.13 11.81 23.34
C VAL A 169 31.77 10.51 22.84
N ASP A 170 32.95 10.16 23.36
CA ASP A 170 33.63 8.90 23.00
C ASP A 170 32.76 7.67 23.28
N LYS A 171 32.17 7.59 24.48
CA LYS A 171 31.31 6.45 24.87
C LYS A 171 30.03 6.38 24.06
N ILE A 172 29.44 7.53 23.73
CA ILE A 172 28.24 7.61 22.90
C ILE A 172 28.53 7.05 21.51
N LEU A 173 29.64 7.49 20.89
CA LEU A 173 30.03 7.04 19.55
C LEU A 173 30.49 5.58 19.53
N GLU A 174 31.20 5.11 20.56
CA GLU A 174 31.52 3.69 20.73
C GLU A 174 30.26 2.84 20.91
N GLY A 175 29.30 3.31 21.72
CA GLY A 175 28.01 2.67 21.91
C GLY A 175 27.19 2.60 20.62
N LEU A 176 27.22 3.66 19.81
CA LEU A 176 26.57 3.69 18.49
C LEU A 176 27.20 2.64 17.54
N ILE A 177 28.52 2.51 17.52
CA ILE A 177 29.20 1.47 16.72
C ILE A 177 28.72 0.08 17.13
N GLU A 178 28.63 -0.19 18.43
CA GLU A 178 28.18 -1.50 18.91
C GLU A 178 26.71 -1.76 18.57
N PHE A 179 25.85 -0.76 18.73
CA PHE A 179 24.46 -0.81 18.30
C PHE A 179 24.33 -1.14 16.80
N LEU A 180 25.10 -0.47 15.93
CA LEU A 180 25.05 -0.69 14.49
C LEU A 180 25.49 -2.12 14.10
N LYS A 181 26.47 -2.70 14.79
CA LYS A 181 26.86 -4.11 14.54
C LYS A 181 25.74 -5.07 14.89
N VAL A 182 25.10 -4.88 16.04
CA VAL A 182 23.96 -5.72 16.46
C VAL A 182 22.83 -5.58 15.45
N LYS A 183 22.48 -4.34 15.08
CA LYS A 183 21.43 -4.04 14.11
C LYS A 183 21.69 -4.67 12.74
N LYS A 184 22.94 -4.69 12.29
CA LYS A 184 23.33 -5.34 11.03
C LYS A 184 22.97 -6.83 11.03
N ILE A 185 23.32 -7.54 12.11
CA ILE A 185 23.01 -8.96 12.27
C ILE A 185 21.50 -9.19 12.30
N GLU A 186 20.74 -8.35 13.02
CA GLU A 186 19.28 -8.43 13.07
C GLU A 186 18.65 -8.24 11.68
N ASN A 187 19.12 -7.24 10.92
CA ASN A 187 18.63 -6.95 9.57
C ASN A 187 18.87 -8.12 8.60
N GLU A 188 20.05 -8.75 8.66
CA GLU A 188 20.37 -9.94 7.86
C GLU A 188 19.44 -11.11 8.20
N GLN A 189 19.16 -11.34 9.49
CA GLN A 189 18.21 -12.37 9.92
C GLN A 189 16.78 -12.10 9.45
N VAL A 190 16.34 -10.83 9.50
CA VAL A 190 15.00 -10.44 9.03
C VAL A 190 14.88 -10.62 7.51
N LYS A 191 15.92 -10.26 6.75
CA LYS A 191 15.95 -10.46 5.29
C LYS A 191 15.87 -11.95 4.94
N ALA A 192 16.69 -12.80 5.58
CA ALA A 192 16.64 -14.24 5.37
C ALA A 192 15.27 -14.86 5.68
N LYS A 193 14.62 -14.44 6.78
CA LYS A 193 13.27 -14.90 7.13
C LYS A 193 12.20 -14.45 6.12
N LYS A 194 12.30 -13.22 5.61
CA LYS A 194 11.37 -12.70 4.58
C LYS A 194 11.51 -13.49 3.27
N GLU A 195 12.74 -13.74 2.83
CA GLU A 195 13.01 -14.54 1.61
C GLU A 195 12.49 -15.98 1.74
N GLU A 196 12.69 -16.63 2.89
CA GLU A 196 12.16 -17.96 3.15
C GLU A 196 10.62 -17.98 3.13
N GLN A 197 9.99 -16.96 3.71
CA GLN A 197 8.53 -16.83 3.73
C GLN A 197 7.95 -16.55 2.34
N GLU A 198 8.61 -15.72 1.53
CA GLU A 198 8.22 -15.48 0.14
C GLU A 198 8.34 -16.75 -0.72
N LEU A 199 9.40 -17.54 -0.52
CA LEU A 199 9.58 -18.82 -1.21
C LEU A 199 8.44 -19.80 -0.84
N LYS A 200 8.14 -19.94 0.46
CA LYS A 200 7.02 -20.77 0.96
C LYS A 200 5.67 -20.28 0.44
N ASN A 201 5.46 -18.96 0.33
CA ASN A 201 4.23 -18.40 -0.22
C ASN A 201 4.09 -18.66 -1.72
N LYS A 202 5.19 -18.57 -2.49
CA LYS A 202 5.23 -18.92 -3.92
C LYS A 202 4.96 -20.41 -4.14
N GLU A 203 5.55 -21.30 -3.33
CA GLU A 203 5.28 -22.74 -3.37
C GLU A 203 3.81 -23.06 -3.06
N LYS A 204 3.24 -22.47 -2.01
CA LYS A 204 1.80 -22.64 -1.68
C LYS A 204 0.87 -22.11 -2.77
N ALA A 205 1.22 -21.01 -3.44
CA ALA A 205 0.46 -20.49 -4.57
C ALA A 205 0.52 -21.45 -5.79
N MET A 206 1.68 -22.07 -6.02
CA MET A 206 1.84 -23.11 -7.06
C MET A 206 1.00 -24.36 -6.76
N ILE A 207 0.99 -24.83 -5.50
CA ILE A 207 0.20 -26.00 -5.08
C ILE A 207 -1.31 -25.74 -5.21
N LYS A 208 -1.81 -24.54 -4.85
CA LYS A 208 -3.20 -24.15 -5.06
C LYS A 208 -3.59 -24.05 -6.55
N GLY A 209 -2.64 -23.70 -7.41
CA GLY A 209 -2.83 -23.69 -8.87
C GLY A 209 -2.96 -25.10 -9.48
N THR A 210 -2.32 -26.10 -8.88
CA THR A 210 -2.43 -27.51 -9.32
C THR A 210 -3.72 -28.20 -8.89
N ASP A 211 -4.25 -27.94 -7.68
CA ASP A 211 -5.54 -28.51 -7.24
C ASP A 211 -6.73 -28.06 -8.10
N SER A 212 -6.64 -26.84 -8.66
CA SER A 212 -7.66 -26.31 -9.59
C SER A 212 -7.59 -26.95 -10.99
N LYS A 213 -6.45 -27.54 -11.37
CA LYS A 213 -6.26 -28.25 -12.65
C LYS A 213 -6.61 -29.74 -12.53
N VAL A 214 -6.40 -30.38 -11.38
CA VAL A 214 -6.77 -31.79 -11.17
C VAL A 214 -8.29 -31.95 -11.10
N LYS A 215 -9.02 -31.04 -10.42
CA LYS A 215 -10.50 -31.07 -10.41
C LYS A 215 -11.15 -30.82 -11.78
N LYS A 216 -10.51 -30.03 -12.65
CA LYS A 216 -11.01 -29.80 -14.02
C LYS A 216 -10.78 -30.99 -14.95
N ASN A 217 -9.79 -31.85 -14.70
CA ASN A 217 -9.53 -32.99 -15.59
C ASN A 217 -10.42 -34.20 -15.27
N GLU A 218 -10.87 -34.41 -14.03
CA GLU A 218 -11.83 -35.47 -13.71
C GLU A 218 -13.27 -35.14 -14.15
N GLU A 219 -13.70 -33.87 -14.10
CA GLU A 219 -15.04 -33.46 -14.59
C GLU A 219 -15.15 -33.47 -16.12
N VAL A 220 -14.04 -33.31 -16.86
CA VAL A 220 -14.05 -33.31 -18.33
C VAL A 220 -14.17 -34.73 -18.89
N ASP A 221 -13.58 -35.76 -18.26
CA ASP A 221 -13.66 -37.14 -18.77
C ASP A 221 -15.06 -37.78 -18.59
N GLU A 222 -15.82 -37.43 -17.54
CA GLU A 222 -17.21 -37.90 -17.39
C GLU A 222 -18.20 -37.19 -18.34
N GLN A 223 -17.98 -35.91 -18.68
CA GLN A 223 -18.86 -35.16 -19.59
C GLN A 223 -18.64 -35.51 -21.06
N VAL A 224 -17.42 -35.81 -21.49
CA VAL A 224 -17.13 -36.24 -22.87
C VAL A 224 -17.77 -37.60 -23.17
N MET A 225 -17.73 -38.55 -22.23
CA MET A 225 -18.34 -39.88 -22.41
C MET A 225 -19.88 -39.86 -22.41
N ARG A 226 -20.51 -38.81 -21.87
CA ARG A 226 -21.97 -38.66 -21.84
C ARG A 226 -22.50 -38.05 -23.14
N ASN A 227 -21.78 -37.10 -23.74
CA ASN A 227 -22.19 -36.44 -24.99
C ASN A 227 -22.07 -37.36 -26.21
N ASP A 228 -21.03 -38.21 -26.26
CA ASP A 228 -20.83 -39.18 -27.35
C ASP A 228 -21.97 -40.22 -27.47
N ARG A 229 -22.63 -40.54 -26.34
CA ARG A 229 -23.82 -41.42 -26.34
C ARG A 229 -25.08 -40.71 -26.81
N VAL A 230 -25.21 -39.41 -26.54
CA VAL A 230 -26.39 -38.62 -26.93
C VAL A 230 -26.37 -38.34 -28.44
N ASP A 231 -25.19 -38.05 -29.00
CA ASP A 231 -25.04 -37.78 -30.44
C ASP A 231 -25.30 -39.02 -31.30
N LYS A 232 -24.83 -40.21 -30.88
CA LYS A 232 -25.14 -41.48 -31.58
C LYS A 232 -26.63 -41.84 -31.55
N VAL A 233 -27.34 -41.53 -30.46
CA VAL A 233 -28.79 -41.77 -30.37
C VAL A 233 -29.56 -40.79 -31.27
N LEU A 234 -29.11 -39.54 -31.36
CA LEU A 234 -29.68 -38.53 -32.25
C LEU A 234 -29.47 -38.86 -33.72
N GLU A 235 -28.28 -39.32 -34.13
CA GLU A 235 -28.03 -39.76 -35.50
C GLU A 235 -28.93 -40.94 -35.90
N GLY A 236 -29.09 -41.94 -35.02
CA GLY A 236 -29.98 -43.08 -35.28
C GLY A 236 -31.47 -42.69 -35.40
N LEU A 237 -31.93 -41.71 -34.62
CA LEU A 237 -33.29 -41.16 -34.72
C LEU A 237 -33.53 -40.39 -36.02
N VAL A 238 -32.51 -39.65 -36.49
CA VAL A 238 -32.58 -38.91 -37.75
C VAL A 238 -32.62 -39.85 -38.95
N GLU A 239 -31.87 -40.96 -38.93
CA GLU A 239 -31.96 -41.98 -39.99
C GLU A 239 -33.33 -42.67 -40.02
N LEU A 240 -33.88 -43.03 -38.86
CA LEU A 240 -35.23 -43.62 -38.77
C LEU A 240 -36.32 -42.68 -39.30
N LEU A 241 -36.21 -41.38 -39.03
CA LEU A 241 -37.16 -40.38 -39.54
C LEU A 241 -37.03 -40.18 -41.06
N LYS A 242 -35.81 -40.24 -41.61
CA LYS A 242 -35.59 -40.20 -43.07
C LYS A 242 -36.14 -41.44 -43.75
N ALA A 243 -35.90 -42.63 -43.20
CA ALA A 243 -36.43 -43.89 -43.74
C ALA A 243 -37.98 -43.93 -43.73
N LYS A 244 -38.60 -43.38 -42.69
CA LYS A 244 -40.07 -43.32 -42.57
C LYS A 244 -40.70 -42.29 -43.52
N LYS A 245 -39.97 -41.25 -43.92
CA LYS A 245 -40.43 -40.25 -44.88
C LYS A 245 -40.42 -40.80 -46.31
N SER A 246 -39.40 -41.61 -46.66
CA SER A 246 -39.29 -42.24 -47.98
C SER A 246 -40.35 -43.33 -48.26
N GLN A 247 -40.98 -43.89 -47.23
CA GLN A 247 -42.06 -44.89 -47.38
C GLN A 247 -43.46 -44.25 -47.54
N ASN A 248 -43.63 -42.95 -47.29
CA ASN A 248 -44.91 -42.26 -47.40
C ASN A 248 -45.11 -41.50 -48.72
N ASP A 249 -44.10 -41.47 -49.60
CA ASP A 249 -44.14 -40.77 -50.90
C ASP A 249 -44.36 -41.73 -52.10
N GLN A 250 -44.85 -42.97 -51.86
CA GLN A 250 -45.07 -43.97 -52.92
C GLN A 250 -46.46 -44.65 -52.96
N ASP A 251 -47.47 -44.13 -52.24
CA ASP A 251 -48.88 -44.55 -52.39
C ASP A 251 -49.79 -43.38 -52.83
#